data_AF-A0A3C0QRI7-F1
#
_entry.id   AF-A0A3C0QRI7-F1
#
_cell.length_a   1.000
_cell.length_b   1.000
_cell.length_c   1.000
_cell.angle_alpha   90.00
_cell.angle_beta   90.00
_cell.angle_gamma   90.00
#
_symmetry.space_group_name_H-M   'P 1'
#
loop_
_entity.id
_entity.type
_entity.pdbx_description
1 polymer ?
#
loop_
_entity_poly.entity_id
_entity_poly.type
_entity_poly.pdbx_seq_one_letter_code
_entity_poly.pdbx_strand_id
1 'polypeptide(L)' 'IAFLHYPPLYHNSRNQLMLDVLHEFKVEHCYYGHLHGKSHKNAVTGMREGICYHLISGDFLQFMPEKIL' A
#
# COMPACT_ATOMS: atom_id res chain seq x y z
N ILE A 1 5.10 -9.44 5.85
CA ILE A 1 4.39 -8.14 5.96
C ILE A 1 5.39 -7.02 5.76
N ALA A 2 5.03 -5.92 5.10
CA ALA A 2 5.84 -4.70 5.01
C ALA A 2 5.00 -3.44 5.27
N PHE A 3 5.63 -2.41 5.87
CA PHE A 3 5.04 -1.08 6.07
C PHE A 3 5.89 -0.04 5.35
N LEU A 4 5.25 0.81 4.55
CA LEU A 4 5.91 1.85 3.78
C LEU A 4 5.21 3.19 3.99
N HIS A 5 5.95 4.30 3.97
CA HIS A 5 5.28 5.60 3.93
C HIS A 5 4.68 5.85 2.54
N TYR A 6 5.49 5.72 1.49
CA TYR A 6 5.08 5.95 0.10
C TYR A 6 4.56 4.66 -0.57
N PRO A 7 3.54 4.77 -1.46
CA PRO A 7 3.09 3.63 -2.25
C PRO A 7 4.18 3.14 -3.21
N PRO A 8 4.44 1.82 -3.29
CA PRO A 8 5.25 1.24 -4.37
C PRO A 8 4.48 1.19 -5.70
N LEU A 9 3.14 1.29 -5.65
CA LEU A 9 2.21 1.37 -6.78
C LEU A 9 1.24 2.54 -6.58
N TYR A 10 1.15 3.43 -7.57
CA TYR A 10 0.23 4.57 -7.53
C TYR A 10 -0.31 4.90 -8.92
N HIS A 11 -1.61 4.71 -9.14
CA HIS A 11 -2.22 4.81 -10.46
C HIS A 11 -1.42 4.04 -11.54
N ASN A 12 -0.79 4.76 -12.48
CA ASN A 12 0.06 4.18 -13.53
C ASN A 12 1.56 4.24 -13.21
N SER A 13 1.93 4.72 -12.02
CA SER A 13 3.30 4.79 -11.54
C SER A 13 3.67 3.52 -10.76
N ARG A 14 4.88 3.04 -11.02
CA ARG A 14 5.43 1.80 -10.48
C ARG A 14 6.87 2.02 -10.04
N ASN A 15 7.18 1.72 -8.79
CA ASN A 15 8.56 1.66 -8.31
C ASN A 15 9.05 0.21 -8.37
N GLN A 16 9.70 -0.15 -9.49
CA GLN A 16 10.15 -1.52 -9.71
C GLN A 16 11.14 -2.01 -8.64
N LEU A 17 12.10 -1.18 -8.22
CA LEU A 17 13.10 -1.55 -7.21
C LEU A 17 12.44 -1.93 -5.87
N MET A 18 11.42 -1.18 -5.45
CA MET A 18 10.70 -1.51 -4.21
C MET A 18 9.89 -2.80 -4.37
N LEU A 19 9.27 -3.01 -5.52
CA LEU A 19 8.47 -4.20 -5.79
C LEU A 19 9.33 -5.46 -5.85
N ASP A 20 10.51 -5.37 -6.46
CA ASP A 20 11.47 -6.48 -6.48
C ASP A 20 11.85 -6.92 -5.07
N VAL A 21 12.12 -5.97 -4.17
CA VAL A 21 12.38 -6.26 -2.75
C VAL A 21 11.16 -6.91 -2.08
N LEU A 22 9.95 -6.39 -2.29
CA LEU A 22 8.75 -7.00 -1.72
C LEU A 22 8.56 -8.46 -2.19
N HIS A 23 8.86 -8.75 -3.46
CA HIS A 23 8.80 -10.12 -3.99
C HIS A 23 9.92 -11.01 -3.48
N GLU A 24 11.16 -10.52 -3.41
CA GLU A 24 12.32 -11.24 -2.87
C GLU A 24 12.05 -11.75 -1.46
N PHE A 25 11.48 -10.90 -0.61
CA PHE A 25 11.12 -11.23 0.76
C PHE A 25 9.74 -11.90 0.90
N LYS A 26 9.09 -12.25 -0.23
CA LYS A 26 7.78 -12.92 -0.28
C LYS A 26 6.73 -12.22 0.58
N VAL A 27 6.66 -10.89 0.48
CA VAL A 27 5.71 -10.09 1.24
C VAL A 27 4.30 -10.33 0.72
N GLU A 28 3.42 -10.86 1.57
CA GLU A 28 2.00 -11.08 1.21
C GLU A 28 1.11 -9.88 1.53
N HIS A 29 1.52 -9.01 2.44
CA HIS A 29 0.77 -7.81 2.85
C HIS A 29 1.67 -6.58 2.89
N CYS A 30 1.29 -5.54 2.16
CA CYS A 30 1.96 -4.25 2.13
C CYS A 30 1.01 -3.15 2.58
N TYR A 31 1.30 -2.55 3.73
CA TYR A 31 0.56 -1.42 4.29
C TYR A 31 1.29 -0.13 3.93
N TYR A 32 0.60 0.85 3.37
CA TYR A 32 1.20 2.13 3.02
C TYR A 32 0.28 3.32 3.29
N GLY A 33 0.88 4.50 3.45
CA GLY A 33 0.15 5.75 3.72
C GLY A 33 0.29 6.77 2.59
N HIS A 34 0.68 7.99 2.97
CA HIS A 34 1.01 9.12 2.10
C HIS A 34 -0.15 9.75 1.30
N LEU A 35 -1.12 8.97 0.83
CA LEU A 35 -2.24 9.48 0.03
C LEU A 35 -3.35 10.04 0.92
N HIS A 36 -3.74 11.29 0.68
CA HIS A 36 -4.78 12.01 1.43
C HIS A 36 -5.84 12.64 0.52
N GLY A 37 -7.06 12.80 1.03
CA GLY A 37 -8.20 13.42 0.35
C GLY A 37 -8.40 12.92 -1.09
N LYS A 38 -8.38 13.85 -2.07
CA LYS A 38 -8.65 13.50 -3.48
C LYS A 38 -7.64 12.52 -4.07
N SER A 39 -6.46 12.33 -3.47
CA SER A 39 -5.44 11.38 -3.95
C SER A 39 -5.81 9.93 -3.64
N HIS A 40 -6.76 9.67 -2.74
CA HIS A 40 -7.24 8.31 -2.45
C HIS A 40 -7.75 7.59 -3.70
N LYS A 41 -8.34 8.32 -4.65
CA LYS A 41 -8.88 7.74 -5.91
C LYS A 41 -7.83 7.04 -6.79
N ASN A 42 -6.55 7.34 -6.54
CA ASN A 42 -5.41 6.79 -7.28
C ASN A 42 -4.66 5.72 -6.47
N ALA A 43 -5.13 5.40 -5.27
CA ALA A 43 -4.56 4.36 -4.43
C ALA A 43 -4.72 2.98 -5.08
N VAL A 44 -3.73 2.12 -4.91
CA VAL A 44 -3.80 0.72 -5.29
C VAL A 44 -4.06 -0.08 -4.01
N THR A 45 -5.26 -0.65 -3.88
CA THR A 45 -5.65 -1.48 -2.75
C THR A 45 -6.07 -2.87 -3.21
N GLY A 46 -6.03 -3.83 -2.28
CA GLY A 46 -6.34 -5.23 -2.53
C GLY A 46 -5.21 -5.99 -3.23
N MET A 47 -5.54 -7.13 -3.82
CA MET A 47 -4.55 -8.06 -4.37
C MET A 47 -3.94 -7.56 -5.69
N ARG A 48 -2.61 -7.50 -5.76
CA ARG A 48 -1.82 -7.26 -6.97
C ARG A 48 -0.54 -8.06 -6.90
N GLU A 49 -0.26 -8.86 -7.93
CA GLU A 49 1.00 -9.59 -8.07
C GLU A 49 1.36 -10.48 -6.86
N GLY A 50 0.33 -11.00 -6.16
CA GLY A 50 0.52 -11.84 -4.96
C GLY A 50 0.70 -11.06 -3.66
N ILE A 51 0.57 -9.74 -3.68
CA ILE A 51 0.65 -8.87 -2.50
C ILE A 51 -0.71 -8.18 -2.28
N CYS A 52 -1.22 -8.23 -1.06
CA CYS A 52 -2.39 -7.48 -0.63
C CYS A 52 -1.98 -6.08 -0.16
N TYR A 53 -2.40 -5.05 -0.89
CA TYR A 53 -2.09 -3.66 -0.59
C TYR A 53 -3.19 -2.99 0.25
N HIS A 54 -2.77 -2.32 1.32
CA HIS A 54 -3.65 -1.64 2.26
C HIS A 54 -3.26 -0.16 2.36
N LEU A 55 -4.19 0.74 2.01
CA LEU A 55 -4.00 2.17 2.27
C LEU A 55 -4.42 2.44 3.72
N ILE A 56 -3.46 2.82 4.56
CA ILE A 56 -3.66 3.06 6.00
C ILE A 56 -3.51 4.54 6.38
N SER A 57 -3.67 5.46 5.43
CA SER A 57 -3.76 6.89 5.73
C SER A 57 -4.91 7.16 6.70
N GLY A 58 -4.66 7.98 7.73
CA GLY A 58 -5.64 8.23 8.79
C GLY A 58 -6.99 8.73 8.27
N ASP A 59 -7.01 9.68 7.32
CA ASP A 59 -8.25 10.19 6.73
C ASP A 59 -8.99 9.15 5.86
N PHE A 60 -8.26 8.24 5.22
CA PHE A 60 -8.83 7.13 4.47
C PHE A 60 -9.52 6.12 5.39
N LEU A 61 -8.90 5.82 6.53
CA LEU A 61 -9.46 4.93 7.56
C LEU A 61 -10.45 5.62 8.51
N GLN A 62 -10.83 6.87 8.24
CA GLN A 62 -11.67 7.68 9.12
C GLN A 62 -11.14 7.76 10.57
N PHE A 63 -9.81 7.79 10.69
CA PHE A 63 -9.05 7.79 11.94
C PHE A 63 -9.33 6.59 12.85
N MET A 64 -9.80 5.48 12.27
CA MET A 64 -9.95 4.20 12.96
C MET A 64 -8.78 3.28 12.59
N PRO A 65 -7.96 2.82 13.55
CA PRO A 65 -6.85 1.92 13.24
C PRO A 65 -7.31 0.63 12.58
N GLU A 66 -6.60 0.19 11.54
CA GLU A 66 -6.81 -1.12 10.94
C GLU A 66 -6.20 -2.22 11.81
N LYS A 67 -6.97 -3.27 12.09
CA LYS A 67 -6.50 -4.43 12.84
C LYS A 67 -5.77 -5.39 11.90
N ILE A 68 -4.52 -5.69 12.25
CA ILE A 68 -3.69 -6.66 11.53
C ILE A 68 -3.79 -8.01 12.27
N LEU A 69 -4.06 -9.08 11.53
CA LEU A 69 -4.19 -10.46 12.04
C LEU A 69 -3.06 -11.34 11.54
#